data_AF-A0A916BZN9-F1
#
_entry.id   AF-A0A916BZN9-F1
#
_cell.length_a   1.000
_cell.length_b   1.000
_cell.length_c   1.000
_cell.angle_alpha   90.00
_cell.angle_beta   90.00
_cell.angle_gamma   90.00
#
_symmetry.space_group_name_H-M   'P 1'
#
loop_
_entity.id
_entity.type
_entity.pdbx_description
1 polymer ?
#
loop_
_entity_poly.entity_id
_entity_poly.type
_entity_poly.pdbx_seq_one_letter_code
_entity_poly.pdbx_strand_id
1 'polypeptide(L)'
;MAASKIKPSITHVNDGLLGYAALVAYEKDGGAERLAFAEQVADYLLNTAPRTADDTLEHDSNRIWVDTLLGSVPFLLEMTRVTGDPQYAEEAISQTIKHAQHLQDPCSGLYHHARDASQIDPAGQAYWGRGNG
;
A
#
# COMPACT_ATOMS: atom_id res chain seq x y z
N MET A 1 36.01 -0.28 12.50
CA MET A 1 34.68 0.13 13.01
C MET A 1 33.63 -0.62 12.22
N ALA A 2 32.82 -1.47 12.86
CA ALA A 2 31.67 -2.05 12.18
C ALA A 2 30.64 -0.92 12.02
N ALA A 3 30.26 -0.61 10.78
CA ALA A 3 29.15 0.29 10.53
C ALA A 3 27.91 -0.28 11.23
N SER A 4 27.33 0.49 12.16
CA SER A 4 26.02 0.15 12.72
C SER A 4 25.05 0.01 11.55
N LYS A 5 24.58 -1.21 11.29
CA LYS A 5 23.59 -1.45 10.23
C LYS A 5 22.33 -0.75 10.69
N ILE A 6 21.97 0.35 10.02
CA ILE A 6 20.67 0.99 10.19
C ILE A 6 19.63 -0.09 9.93
N LYS A 7 18.84 -0.44 10.95
CA LYS A 7 17.71 -1.34 10.78
C LYS A 7 16.55 -0.48 10.27
N PRO A 8 16.06 -0.70 9.03
CA PRO A 8 14.94 0.07 8.53
C PRO A 8 13.72 -0.15 9.44
N SER A 9 13.09 0.95 9.87
CA SER A 9 11.82 0.91 10.57
C SER A 9 10.68 1.00 9.56
N ILE A 10 9.77 0.04 9.58
CA ILE A 10 8.56 0.05 8.75
C ILE A 10 7.47 0.74 9.56
N THR A 11 6.99 1.88 9.07
CA THR A 11 6.11 2.76 9.84
C THR A 11 4.99 3.38 9.04
N HIS A 12 5.00 3.23 7.70
CA HIS A 12 4.04 3.87 6.83
C HIS A 12 3.71 3.00 5.61
N VAL A 13 2.52 3.17 5.04
CA VAL A 13 2.09 2.51 3.79
C VAL A 13 3.01 2.80 2.58
N ASN A 14 3.83 3.85 2.65
CA ASN A 14 4.81 4.18 1.61
C ASN A 14 6.01 3.22 1.63
N ASP A 15 6.26 2.55 2.76
CA ASP A 15 7.31 1.54 2.89
C ASP A 15 6.98 0.28 2.07
N GLY A 16 5.73 0.12 1.61
CA GLY A 16 5.32 -0.88 0.63
C GLY A 16 6.20 -0.88 -0.63
N LEU A 17 6.63 0.31 -1.09
CA LEU A 17 7.57 0.43 -2.23
C LEU A 17 8.97 -0.11 -1.90
N LEU A 18 9.41 -0.01 -0.64
CA LEU A 18 10.68 -0.59 -0.20
C LEU A 18 10.58 -2.11 -0.13
N GLY A 19 9.45 -2.63 0.36
CA GLY A 19 9.14 -4.06 0.34
C GLY A 19 9.12 -4.61 -1.09
N TYR A 20 8.49 -3.89 -2.01
CA TYR A 20 8.46 -4.28 -3.41
C TYR A 20 9.86 -4.27 -4.05
N ALA A 21 10.65 -3.21 -3.82
CA ALA A 21 12.02 -3.16 -4.31
C ALA A 21 12.88 -4.31 -3.77
N ALA A 22 12.70 -4.69 -2.51
CA ALA A 22 13.39 -5.83 -1.91
C ALA A 22 12.94 -7.16 -2.53
N LEU A 23 11.64 -7.32 -2.80
CA LEU A 23 11.09 -8.50 -3.46
C LEU A 23 11.65 -8.64 -4.89
N VAL A 24 11.68 -7.56 -5.67
CA VAL A 24 12.28 -7.54 -7.02
C VAL A 24 13.76 -7.93 -6.97
N ALA A 25 14.51 -7.42 -5.98
CA ALA A 25 15.91 -7.80 -5.79
C ALA A 25 16.07 -9.27 -5.37
N TYR A 26 15.16 -9.79 -4.54
CA TYR A 26 15.13 -11.20 -4.15
C TYR A 26 14.88 -12.11 -5.35
N GLU A 27 13.94 -11.77 -6.23
CA GLU A 27 13.65 -12.61 -7.39
C GLU A 27 14.80 -12.64 -8.40
N LYS A 28 15.53 -11.54 -8.52
CA LYS A 28 16.67 -11.45 -9.43
C LYS A 28 17.88 -12.24 -8.93
N ASP A 29 18.25 -12.04 -7.66
CA ASP A 29 19.56 -12.45 -7.14
C ASP A 29 19.47 -13.31 -5.87
N GLY A 30 18.27 -13.69 -5.43
CA GLY A 30 18.02 -14.38 -4.17
C GLY A 30 18.29 -13.51 -2.93
N GLY A 31 18.48 -14.16 -1.77
CA GLY A 31 18.80 -13.51 -0.49
C GLY A 31 17.65 -13.56 0.51
N ALA A 32 17.74 -14.47 1.47
CA ALA A 32 16.68 -14.71 2.47
C ALA A 32 16.34 -13.45 3.28
N GLU A 33 17.32 -12.57 3.51
CA GLU A 33 17.13 -11.30 4.20
C GLU A 33 16.25 -10.30 3.42
N ARG A 34 16.25 -10.38 2.08
CA ARG A 34 15.44 -9.51 1.22
C ARG A 34 13.99 -9.96 1.22
N LEU A 35 13.77 -11.28 1.09
CA LEU A 35 12.44 -11.85 1.25
C LEU A 35 11.89 -11.58 2.65
N ALA A 36 12.70 -11.80 3.70
CA ALA A 36 12.29 -11.53 5.07
C ALA A 36 11.95 -10.05 5.30
N PHE A 37 12.62 -9.12 4.63
CA PHE A 37 12.25 -7.70 4.68
C PHE A 37 10.94 -7.42 3.94
N ALA A 38 10.73 -8.00 2.75
CA ALA A 38 9.46 -7.91 2.05
C ALA A 38 8.30 -8.48 2.90
N GLU A 39 8.48 -9.64 3.53
CA GLU A 39 7.51 -10.23 4.45
C GLU A 39 7.20 -9.30 5.64
N GLN A 40 8.19 -8.62 6.23
CA GLN A 40 7.96 -7.64 7.29
C GLN A 40 7.14 -6.44 6.81
N VAL A 41 7.36 -5.99 5.57
CA VAL A 41 6.57 -4.88 4.99
C VAL A 41 5.14 -5.34 4.71
N ALA A 42 4.95 -6.55 4.20
CA ALA A 42 3.62 -7.11 3.98
C ALA A 42 2.85 -7.29 5.30
N ASP A 43 3.51 -7.80 6.34
CA ASP A 43 2.94 -7.93 7.69
C ASP A 43 2.50 -6.58 8.26
N TYR A 44 3.30 -5.52 8.07
CA TYR A 44 2.89 -4.17 8.44
C TYR A 44 1.61 -3.76 7.73
N LEU A 45 1.52 -3.94 6.40
CA LEU A 45 0.32 -3.57 5.64
C LEU A 45 -0.91 -4.36 6.10
N LEU A 46 -0.79 -5.67 6.33
CA LEU A 46 -1.89 -6.54 6.72
C LEU A 46 -2.35 -6.27 8.16
N ASN A 47 -1.42 -6.12 9.10
CA ASN A 47 -1.71 -6.30 10.52
C ASN A 47 -1.44 -5.05 11.38
N THR A 48 -0.68 -4.07 10.89
CA THR A 48 -0.21 -2.94 11.72
C THR A 48 -0.63 -1.57 11.20
N ALA A 49 -0.68 -1.38 9.88
CA ALA A 49 -1.01 -0.09 9.28
C ALA A 49 -2.38 0.42 9.78
N PRO A 50 -2.53 1.73 10.04
CA PRO A 50 -3.81 2.28 10.46
C PRO A 50 -4.89 2.07 9.41
N ARG A 51 -6.13 1.87 9.87
CA ARG A 51 -7.27 1.56 9.02
C ARG A 51 -8.52 2.30 9.45
N THR A 52 -9.30 2.69 8.45
CA THR A 52 -10.64 3.24 8.63
C THR A 52 -11.59 2.18 9.19
N ALA A 53 -12.80 2.60 9.58
CA ALA A 53 -13.82 1.71 10.14
C ALA A 53 -14.26 0.58 9.19
N ASP A 54 -14.19 0.79 7.87
CA ASP A 54 -14.46 -0.22 6.85
C ASP A 54 -13.20 -0.99 6.41
N ASP A 55 -12.13 -0.90 7.20
CA ASP A 55 -10.89 -1.65 7.01
C ASP A 55 -10.15 -1.24 5.71
N THR A 56 -10.26 0.03 5.31
CA THR A 56 -9.44 0.64 4.25
C THR A 56 -8.13 1.14 4.86
N LEU A 57 -7.00 0.90 4.21
CA LEU A 57 -5.72 1.45 4.65
C LEU A 57 -5.75 2.97 4.66
N GLU A 58 -5.35 3.56 5.78
CA GLU A 58 -5.13 4.99 5.88
C GLU A 58 -3.74 5.34 5.34
N HIS A 59 -3.65 6.48 4.65
CA HIS A 59 -2.37 7.05 4.26
C HIS A 59 -1.78 7.89 5.39
N ASP A 60 -2.57 8.80 5.97
CA ASP A 60 -2.16 9.65 7.09
C ASP A 60 -3.40 10.17 7.83
N SER A 61 -3.42 10.00 9.16
CA SER A 61 -4.37 10.67 10.06
C SER A 61 -5.83 10.63 9.58
N ASN A 62 -6.39 9.43 9.40
CA ASN A 62 -7.76 9.19 8.94
C ASN A 62 -8.05 9.64 7.50
N ARG A 63 -7.02 9.79 6.66
CA ARG A 63 -7.17 10.11 5.23
C ARG A 63 -6.81 8.93 4.36
N ILE A 64 -7.61 8.72 3.32
CA ILE A 64 -7.38 7.74 2.26
C ILE A 64 -6.80 8.50 1.07
N TRP A 65 -5.67 8.04 0.54
CA TRP A 65 -5.02 8.63 -0.63
C TRP A 65 -4.91 7.57 -1.72
N VAL A 66 -5.03 7.99 -2.98
CA VAL A 66 -4.87 7.07 -4.11
C VAL A 66 -3.46 6.48 -4.16
N ASP A 67 -2.45 7.23 -3.70
CA ASP A 67 -1.04 6.82 -3.62
C ASP A 67 -0.80 5.58 -2.74
N THR A 68 -1.70 5.28 -1.78
CA THR A 68 -1.63 4.04 -0.98
C THR A 68 -1.69 2.80 -1.88
N LEU A 69 -2.48 2.84 -2.95
CA LEU A 69 -2.62 1.71 -3.87
C LEU A 69 -1.30 1.39 -4.59
N LEU A 70 -0.55 2.41 -5.00
CA LEU A 70 0.75 2.22 -5.67
C LEU A 70 1.74 1.47 -4.79
N GLY A 71 1.79 1.79 -3.50
CA GLY A 71 2.70 1.17 -2.54
C GLY A 71 2.26 -0.21 -2.05
N SER A 72 0.96 -0.51 -2.09
CA SER A 72 0.41 -1.74 -1.51
C SER A 72 0.02 -2.79 -2.54
N VAL A 73 -0.76 -2.43 -3.56
CA VAL A 73 -1.44 -3.40 -4.42
C VAL A 73 -0.48 -4.21 -5.30
N PRO A 74 0.40 -3.59 -6.13
CA PRO A 74 1.34 -4.37 -6.95
C PRO A 74 2.27 -5.21 -6.07
N PHE A 75 2.71 -4.65 -4.96
CA PHE A 75 3.59 -5.33 -4.01
C PHE A 75 2.95 -6.59 -3.44
N LEU A 76 1.73 -6.50 -2.92
CA LEU A 76 1.02 -7.63 -2.31
C LEU A 76 0.66 -8.71 -3.36
N LEU A 77 0.32 -8.31 -4.59
CA LEU A 77 0.10 -9.27 -5.68
C LEU A 77 1.37 -10.06 -6.01
N GLU A 78 2.52 -9.39 -6.07
CA GLU A 78 3.80 -10.06 -6.28
C GLU A 78 4.19 -10.94 -5.08
N MET A 79 3.88 -10.53 -3.85
CA MET A 79 4.04 -11.39 -2.67
C MET A 79 3.26 -12.69 -2.81
N THR A 80 1.98 -12.66 -3.25
CA THR A 80 1.23 -13.90 -3.53
C THR A 80 1.91 -14.78 -4.56
N ARG A 81 2.44 -14.20 -5.64
CA ARG A 81 3.13 -14.99 -6.68
C ARG A 81 4.40 -15.64 -6.14
N VAL A 82 5.19 -14.92 -5.34
CA VAL A 82 6.48 -15.40 -4.83
C VAL A 82 6.31 -16.42 -3.70
N THR A 83 5.39 -16.18 -2.76
CA THR A 83 5.21 -17.04 -1.58
C THR A 83 4.17 -18.14 -1.78
N GLY A 84 3.25 -17.98 -2.75
CA GLY A 84 2.08 -18.82 -2.92
C GLY A 84 0.96 -18.56 -1.90
N ASP A 85 1.09 -17.53 -1.07
CA ASP A 85 0.12 -17.20 -0.02
C ASP A 85 -1.01 -16.32 -0.58
N PRO A 86 -2.27 -16.81 -0.61
CA PRO A 86 -3.39 -16.09 -1.20
C PRO A 86 -3.80 -14.85 -0.40
N GLN A 87 -3.45 -14.74 0.89
CA GLN A 87 -3.90 -13.63 1.73
C GLN A 87 -3.46 -12.26 1.19
N TYR A 88 -2.28 -12.19 0.54
CA TYR A 88 -1.78 -10.93 -0.01
C TYR A 88 -2.63 -10.46 -1.20
N ALA A 89 -3.05 -11.38 -2.07
CA ALA A 89 -3.95 -11.07 -3.18
C ALA A 89 -5.35 -10.69 -2.70
N GLU A 90 -5.87 -11.38 -1.67
CA GLU A 90 -7.16 -11.03 -1.06
C GLU A 90 -7.14 -9.60 -0.50
N GLU A 91 -6.08 -9.23 0.21
CA GLU A 91 -5.89 -7.87 0.73
C GLU A 91 -5.74 -6.85 -0.42
N ALA A 92 -4.94 -7.15 -1.44
CA ALA A 92 -4.74 -6.27 -2.59
C ALA A 92 -6.06 -5.97 -3.33
N ILE A 93 -6.90 -6.99 -3.53
CA ILE A 93 -8.22 -6.85 -4.16
C ILE A 93 -9.14 -6.02 -3.26
N SER A 94 -9.20 -6.34 -1.97
CA SER A 94 -9.99 -5.61 -0.97
C SER A 94 -9.65 -4.12 -0.97
N GLN A 95 -8.37 -3.78 -0.85
CA GLN A 95 -7.91 -2.39 -0.83
C GLN A 95 -8.19 -1.67 -2.15
N THR A 96 -8.02 -2.33 -3.30
CA THR A 96 -8.36 -1.74 -4.61
C THR A 96 -9.83 -1.32 -4.68
N ILE A 97 -10.74 -2.22 -4.28
CA ILE A 97 -12.18 -1.97 -4.32
C ILE A 97 -12.57 -0.85 -3.35
N LYS A 98 -12.10 -0.93 -2.11
CA LYS A 98 -12.44 0.06 -1.07
C LYS A 98 -11.91 1.46 -1.42
N HIS A 99 -10.66 1.58 -1.86
CA HIS A 99 -10.13 2.88 -2.29
C HIS A 99 -10.90 3.44 -3.48
N ALA A 100 -11.32 2.61 -4.43
CA ALA A 100 -12.18 3.06 -5.52
C ALA A 100 -13.54 3.57 -5.03
N GLN A 101 -14.18 2.87 -4.08
CA GLN A 101 -15.43 3.33 -3.45
C GLN A 101 -15.28 4.67 -2.73
N HIS A 102 -14.10 4.95 -2.17
CA HIS A 102 -13.83 6.20 -1.47
C HIS A 102 -13.43 7.37 -2.38
N LEU A 103 -12.71 7.09 -3.47
CA LEU A 103 -11.97 8.11 -4.22
C LEU A 103 -12.43 8.29 -5.67
N GLN A 104 -13.08 7.30 -6.29
CA GLN A 104 -13.48 7.39 -7.69
C GLN A 104 -14.76 8.22 -7.84
N ASP A 105 -14.71 9.22 -8.70
CA ASP A 105 -15.90 9.95 -9.14
C ASP A 105 -16.70 9.09 -10.14
N PRO A 106 -17.95 8.70 -9.83
CA PRO A 106 -18.76 7.88 -10.72
C PRO A 106 -19.16 8.60 -12.02
N CYS A 107 -19.10 9.93 -12.08
CA CYS A 107 -19.45 10.69 -13.28
C CYS A 107 -18.32 10.70 -14.32
N SER A 108 -17.09 10.97 -13.90
CA SER A 108 -15.93 11.07 -14.80
C SER A 108 -15.08 9.79 -14.86
N GLY A 109 -15.18 8.91 -13.86
CA GLY A 109 -14.29 7.77 -13.65
C GLY A 109 -12.91 8.13 -13.10
N LEU A 110 -12.61 9.42 -12.90
CA LEU A 110 -11.36 9.90 -12.33
C LEU A 110 -11.33 9.72 -10.81
N TYR A 111 -10.13 9.64 -10.25
CA TYR A 111 -9.91 9.51 -8.82
C TYR A 111 -9.55 10.86 -8.21
N HIS A 112 -10.22 11.22 -7.13
CA HIS A 112 -9.76 12.27 -6.23
C HIS A 112 -8.45 11.83 -5.55
N HIS A 113 -7.50 12.74 -5.43
CA HIS A 113 -6.18 12.43 -4.84
C HIS A 113 -6.27 11.88 -3.42
N ALA A 114 -7.08 12.51 -2.57
CA ALA A 114 -7.25 12.14 -1.18
C ALA A 114 -8.63 12.53 -0.65
N ARG A 115 -9.07 11.82 0.40
CA ARG A 115 -10.31 12.08 1.14
C ARG A 115 -10.10 11.85 2.63
N ASP A 116 -10.73 12.67 3.45
CA ASP A 116 -10.87 12.40 4.89
C ASP A 116 -11.98 11.35 5.10
N ALA A 117 -11.65 10.23 5.74
CA ALA A 117 -12.59 9.12 5.93
C ALA A 117 -13.77 9.48 6.86
N SER A 118 -13.67 10.58 7.62
CA SER A 118 -14.77 11.09 8.46
C SER A 118 -15.74 12.01 7.71
N GLN A 119 -15.39 12.46 6.50
CA GLN A 119 -16.20 13.43 5.75
C GLN A 119 -17.10 12.75 4.70
N ILE A 120 -18.37 13.13 4.71
CA ILE A 120 -19.40 12.60 3.80
C ILE A 120 -19.26 13.18 2.38
N ASP A 121 -18.80 14.42 2.26
CA ASP A 121 -18.66 15.14 0.98
C ASP A 121 -17.18 15.10 0.53
N PRO A 122 -16.87 14.80 -0.74
CA PRO A 122 -15.50 14.72 -1.20
C PRO A 122 -14.94 16.14 -1.33
N ALA A 123 -14.36 16.66 -0.26
CA ALA A 123 -13.42 17.76 -0.33
C ALA A 123 -12.09 17.33 -1.00
N GLY A 124 -12.14 16.43 -1.99
CA GLY A 124 -11.00 15.91 -2.75
C GLY A 124 -10.58 16.94 -3.79
N GLN A 125 -9.63 17.80 -3.42
CA GLN A 125 -9.35 19.10 -4.04
C GLN A 125 -8.87 19.08 -5.51
N ALA A 126 -8.58 17.92 -6.12
CA ALA A 126 -8.22 17.83 -7.54
C ALA A 126 -8.22 16.39 -8.08
N TYR A 127 -8.58 16.23 -9.38
CA TYR A 127 -8.19 15.08 -10.20
C TYR A 127 -6.73 15.23 -10.63
N TRP A 128 -5.83 14.91 -9.72
CA TRP A 128 -4.43 15.14 -9.94
C TRP A 128 -3.81 14.04 -10.82
N GLY A 129 -3.10 14.46 -11.87
CA GLY A 129 -2.66 13.56 -12.94
C GLY A 129 -1.77 12.41 -12.48
N ARG A 130 -0.86 12.63 -11.53
CA ARG A 130 0.01 11.54 -11.04
C ARG A 130 -0.76 10.50 -10.24
N GLY A 131 -1.77 10.91 -9.48
CA GLY A 131 -2.58 9.99 -8.66
C GLY A 131 -3.56 9.18 -9.50
N ASN A 132 -3.88 9.62 -10.72
CA ASN A 132 -4.77 8.90 -11.63
C ASN A 132 -4.02 7.93 -12.58
N GLY A 133 -2.69 7.90 -12.56
CA GLY A 133 -1.87 7.01 -13.39
C GLY A 133 -1.70 5.65 -12.75
#